data_AF-A0A7J7FMV2-F1
#
_entry.id   AF-A0A7J7FMV2-F1
#
_cell.length_a   1.000
_cell.length_b   1.000
_cell.length_c   1.000
_cell.angle_alpha   90.00
_cell.angle_beta   90.00
_cell.angle_gamma   90.00
#
_symmetry.space_group_name_H-M   'P 1'
#
loop_
_entity.id
_entity.type
_entity.pdbx_description
1 polymer ?
#
loop_
_entity_poly.entity_id
_entity_poly.type
_entity_poly.pdbx_seq_one_letter_code
_entity_poly.pdbx_strand_id
1 'polypeptide(L)'
;MSPGASAAPRNGVMEQHTVQPEQKQMVQQESIKEEGLQKGPVIVIVLKTMKSFEFETQEGKQEMFHATVTTECEFFSVKVFNKKLKDKSTPKKIIITSKYYRHTRCLEVNSASLWLMLDLTNRPINRLPTQPPGTIVNGLIVLQKVYEAEDTGY
;
A
#
# COMPACT_ATOMS: atom_id res chain seq x y z
N MET A 1 71.89 32.03 -35.24
CA MET A 1 72.51 32.24 -33.91
C MET A 1 71.56 33.17 -33.16
N SER A 2 70.84 32.84 -32.09
CA SER A 2 70.96 31.83 -31.04
C SER A 2 69.67 31.01 -30.81
N PRO A 3 69.71 29.88 -30.08
CA PRO A 3 68.61 28.92 -29.93
C PRO A 3 67.95 28.95 -28.53
N GLY A 4 66.80 28.27 -28.36
CA GLY A 4 66.49 27.60 -27.10
C GLY A 4 65.02 27.55 -26.63
N ALA A 5 64.59 26.31 -26.33
CA ALA A 5 63.60 25.88 -25.32
C ALA A 5 62.13 25.61 -25.73
N SER A 6 61.92 24.30 -25.93
CA SER A 6 60.74 23.44 -25.79
C SER A 6 59.89 23.64 -24.52
N ALA A 7 58.55 23.49 -24.64
CA ALA A 7 57.73 22.44 -23.98
C ALA A 7 56.22 22.81 -23.94
N ALA A 8 55.37 21.85 -24.31
CA ALA A 8 53.89 21.89 -24.24
C ALA A 8 53.35 21.52 -22.82
N PRO A 9 52.07 21.17 -22.64
CA PRO A 9 50.83 21.97 -22.69
C PRO A 9 50.11 21.96 -21.31
N ARG A 10 49.08 22.78 -21.07
CA ARG A 10 48.16 22.60 -19.92
C ARG A 10 46.70 22.83 -20.31
N ASN A 11 45.95 21.74 -20.31
CA ASN A 11 44.50 21.67 -20.40
C ASN A 11 43.85 22.31 -19.15
N GLY A 12 42.85 23.17 -19.35
CA GLY A 12 41.95 23.66 -18.32
C GLY A 12 40.57 23.03 -18.48
N VAL A 13 40.25 22.11 -17.57
CA VAL A 13 38.99 21.37 -17.45
C VAL A 13 37.84 22.34 -17.13
N MET A 14 36.74 22.26 -17.89
CA MET A 14 35.44 22.82 -17.49
C MET A 14 34.91 22.00 -16.31
N GLU A 15 34.81 22.61 -15.13
CA GLU A 15 34.03 22.04 -14.02
C GLU A 15 32.54 22.07 -14.37
N GLN A 16 32.00 20.91 -14.69
CA GLN A 16 30.56 20.70 -14.76
C GLN A 16 30.06 20.37 -13.35
N HIS A 17 29.55 21.39 -12.66
CA HIS A 17 28.82 21.23 -11.42
C HIS A 17 27.61 20.32 -11.66
N THR A 18 27.69 19.08 -11.19
CA THR A 18 26.58 18.14 -11.24
C THR A 18 25.63 18.47 -10.08
N VAL A 19 24.66 19.35 -10.32
CA VAL A 19 23.60 19.62 -9.35
C VAL A 19 22.53 18.54 -9.52
N GLN A 20 22.60 17.49 -8.70
CA GLN A 20 21.45 16.61 -8.49
C GLN A 20 20.38 17.38 -7.70
N PRO A 21 19.10 17.41 -8.11
CA PRO A 21 18.05 17.90 -7.24
C PRO A 21 17.66 16.75 -6.31
N GLU A 22 18.28 16.71 -5.12
CA GLU A 22 17.79 15.90 -4.02
C GLU A 22 16.50 16.56 -3.49
N GLN A 23 15.36 16.27 -4.13
CA GLN A 23 14.06 16.67 -3.60
C GLN A 23 13.79 15.84 -2.35
N LYS A 24 14.25 16.33 -1.19
CA LYS A 24 13.74 15.93 0.12
C LYS A 24 12.27 16.34 0.18
N GLN A 25 11.39 15.46 -0.28
CA GLN A 25 9.96 15.60 -0.10
C GLN A 25 9.67 15.42 1.39
N MET A 26 9.58 16.53 2.12
CA MET A 26 9.07 16.56 3.48
C MET A 26 7.61 16.10 3.42
N VAL A 27 7.34 14.86 3.84
CA VAL A 27 5.97 14.38 4.01
C VAL A 27 5.46 15.07 5.25
N GLN A 28 4.80 16.21 5.06
CA GLN A 28 4.02 16.82 6.12
C GLN A 28 2.93 15.81 6.48
N GLN A 29 3.03 15.22 7.66
CA GLN A 29 1.93 14.58 8.35
C GLN A 29 1.00 15.71 8.79
N GLU A 30 0.38 16.38 7.81
CA GLU A 30 -0.53 17.49 8.05
C GLU A 30 -1.68 16.95 8.90
N SER A 31 -1.98 17.71 9.95
CA SER A 31 -3.17 17.56 10.80
C SER A 31 -4.36 17.08 9.97
N ILE A 32 -4.77 15.84 10.21
CA ILE A 32 -5.73 15.14 9.38
C ILE A 32 -7.08 15.86 9.49
N LYS A 33 -7.45 16.62 8.46
CA LYS A 33 -8.87 16.91 8.21
C LYS A 33 -9.57 15.56 8.06
N GLU A 34 -10.70 15.34 8.73
CA GLU A 34 -11.52 14.13 8.56
C GLU A 34 -11.98 13.90 7.09
N GLU A 35 -11.78 14.90 6.22
CA GLU A 35 -11.97 14.77 4.78
C GLU A 35 -11.18 13.57 4.21
N GLY A 36 -11.92 12.58 3.73
CA GLY A 36 -11.36 11.39 3.10
C GLY A 36 -11.25 10.15 4.02
N LEU A 37 -11.60 10.25 5.30
CA LEU A 37 -11.66 9.08 6.18
C LEU A 37 -12.79 8.13 5.75
N GLN A 38 -12.41 6.90 5.37
CA GLN A 38 -13.33 5.83 5.02
C GLN A 38 -13.46 4.85 6.19
N LYS A 39 -14.62 4.84 6.84
CA LYS A 39 -14.90 3.97 8.00
C LYS A 39 -15.26 2.54 7.59
N GLY A 40 -15.91 2.37 6.44
CA GLY A 40 -16.35 1.06 5.94
C GLY A 40 -15.19 0.15 5.50
N PRO A 41 -15.35 -1.18 5.60
CA PRO A 41 -14.38 -2.11 5.07
C PRO A 41 -14.39 -2.11 3.53
N VAL A 42 -13.22 -2.25 2.93
CA VAL A 42 -13.04 -2.55 1.51
C VAL A 42 -12.20 -3.81 1.36
N ILE A 43 -12.59 -4.65 0.40
CA ILE A 43 -11.86 -5.86 0.04
C ILE A 43 -10.95 -5.51 -1.13
N VAL A 44 -9.66 -5.76 -0.96
CA VAL A 44 -8.64 -5.48 -1.98
C VAL A 44 -7.71 -6.66 -2.16
N ILE A 45 -7.20 -6.83 -3.37
CA ILE A 45 -6.19 -7.81 -3.71
C ILE A 45 -4.86 -7.08 -3.89
N VAL A 46 -3.81 -7.53 -3.21
CA VAL A 46 -2.46 -6.95 -3.37
C VAL A 46 -1.89 -7.37 -4.73
N LEU A 47 -1.57 -6.40 -5.59
CA LEU A 47 -0.91 -6.64 -6.87
C LEU A 47 0.61 -6.63 -6.73
N LYS A 48 1.13 -5.63 -6.03
CA LYS A 48 2.57 -5.40 -5.88
C LYS A 48 2.86 -4.69 -4.57
N THR A 49 4.02 -4.99 -3.99
CA THR A 49 4.52 -4.31 -2.79
C THR A 49 5.96 -3.90 -3.03
N MET A 50 6.29 -2.65 -2.68
CA MET A 50 7.64 -2.10 -2.78
C MET A 50 8.42 -2.34 -1.50
N LYS A 51 9.74 -2.15 -1.57
CA LYS A 51 10.58 -2.16 -0.36
C LYS A 51 10.17 -1.00 0.54
N SER A 52 10.30 -1.21 1.85
CA SER A 52 10.15 -0.12 2.81
C SER A 52 11.24 0.92 2.61
N PHE A 53 10.94 2.15 3.01
CA PHE A 53 11.88 3.25 3.05
C PHE A 53 11.59 4.16 4.24
N GLU A 54 12.63 4.85 4.71
CA GLU A 54 12.52 5.86 5.77
C GLU A 54 12.00 7.18 5.20
N PHE A 55 11.17 7.87 5.98
CA PHE A 55 10.70 9.21 5.72
C PHE A 55 10.73 10.04 7.00
N GLU A 56 10.85 11.35 6.87
CA GLU A 56 10.99 12.27 8.00
C GLU A 56 9.63 12.92 8.32
N THR A 57 9.26 12.91 9.60
CA THR A 57 8.04 13.52 10.14
C THR A 57 8.41 14.51 11.24
N GLN A 58 7.42 15.26 11.74
CA GLN A 58 7.63 16.11 12.92
C GLN A 58 8.02 15.30 14.16
N GLU A 59 7.66 14.01 14.20
CA GLU A 59 7.94 13.06 15.27
C GLU A 59 9.28 12.33 15.06
N GLY A 60 10.03 12.66 14.00
CA GLY A 60 11.30 12.06 13.62
C GLY A 60 11.20 11.10 12.43
N LYS A 61 12.19 10.23 12.28
CA LYS A 61 12.25 9.26 11.18
C LYS A 61 11.28 8.11 11.40
N GLN A 62 10.42 7.87 10.41
CA GLN A 62 9.45 6.79 10.37
C GLN A 62 9.70 5.92 9.14
N GLU A 63 9.17 4.70 9.11
CA GLU A 63 9.32 3.77 7.99
C GLU A 63 7.95 3.46 7.39
N MET A 64 7.84 3.54 6.07
CA MET A 64 6.63 3.15 5.34
C MET A 64 6.97 2.33 4.09
N PHE A 65 5.97 1.74 3.47
CA PHE A 65 6.12 1.12 2.16
C PHE A 65 4.92 1.44 1.27
N HIS A 66 5.15 1.37 -0.03
CA HIS A 66 4.10 1.48 -1.03
C HIS A 66 3.63 0.11 -1.48
N ALA A 67 2.34 -0.01 -1.74
CA ALA A 67 1.75 -1.14 -2.42
C ALA A 67 0.80 -0.68 -3.54
N THR A 68 0.49 -1.59 -4.45
CA THR A 68 -0.59 -1.43 -5.42
C THR A 68 -1.60 -2.52 -5.12
N VAL A 69 -2.87 -2.13 -4.96
CA VAL A 69 -3.98 -3.04 -4.70
C VAL A 69 -5.07 -2.85 -5.73
N THR A 70 -5.92 -3.85 -5.92
CA THR A 70 -7.08 -3.77 -6.81
C THR A 70 -8.34 -4.25 -6.14
N THR A 71 -9.44 -3.62 -6.50
CA THR A 71 -10.80 -4.15 -6.33
C THR A 71 -11.20 -4.86 -7.63
N GLU A 72 -12.46 -5.28 -7.73
CA GLU A 72 -13.01 -5.83 -8.98
C GLU A 72 -13.01 -4.80 -10.13
N CYS A 73 -13.11 -3.51 -9.82
CA CYS A 73 -13.33 -2.45 -10.81
C CYS A 73 -12.13 -1.54 -11.05
N GLU A 74 -11.29 -1.32 -10.03
CA GLU A 74 -10.17 -0.37 -10.14
C GLU A 74 -8.99 -0.72 -9.23
N PHE A 75 -7.82 -0.17 -9.57
CA PHE A 75 -6.58 -0.28 -8.79
C PHE A 75 -6.21 1.05 -8.11
N PHE A 76 -5.53 0.92 -6.98
CA PHE A 76 -5.07 2.04 -6.15
C PHE A 76 -3.62 1.86 -5.75
N SER A 77 -2.92 2.99 -5.59
CA SER A 77 -1.69 3.00 -4.77
C SER A 77 -2.08 3.01 -3.29
N VAL A 78 -1.25 2.41 -2.46
CA VAL A 78 -1.42 2.40 -1.01
C VAL A 78 -0.13 2.86 -0.37
N LYS A 79 -0.20 3.84 0.53
CA LYS A 79 0.86 4.16 1.48
C LYS A 79 0.55 3.46 2.80
N VAL A 80 1.45 2.59 3.22
CA VAL A 80 1.29 1.84 4.46
C VAL A 80 2.33 2.32 5.46
N PHE A 81 1.86 3.08 6.45
CA PHE A 81 2.68 3.67 7.51
C PHE A 81 2.97 2.67 8.65
N ASN A 82 2.48 1.43 8.54
CA ASN A 82 2.71 0.37 9.51
C ASN A 82 3.59 -0.74 8.92
N LYS A 83 4.89 -0.72 9.24
CA LYS A 83 5.86 -1.71 8.74
C LYS A 83 5.52 -3.17 9.07
N LYS A 84 4.76 -3.43 10.15
CA LYS A 84 4.34 -4.79 10.54
C LYS A 84 3.40 -5.43 9.52
N LEU A 85 2.83 -4.65 8.62
CA LEU A 85 1.93 -5.12 7.57
C LEU A 85 2.66 -5.57 6.30
N LYS A 86 3.99 -5.36 6.22
CA LYS A 86 4.77 -5.68 5.02
C LYS A 86 4.72 -7.17 4.67
N ASP A 87 4.93 -8.04 5.65
CA ASP A 87 4.91 -9.50 5.43
C ASP A 87 3.50 -10.02 5.08
N LYS A 88 2.46 -9.28 5.49
CA LYS A 88 1.06 -9.54 5.16
C LYS A 88 0.66 -8.99 3.79
N SER A 89 1.48 -8.10 3.23
CA SER A 89 1.24 -7.43 1.95
C SER A 89 1.98 -8.16 0.83
N THR A 90 1.74 -9.46 0.70
CA THR A 90 2.33 -10.25 -0.39
C THR A 90 1.41 -10.24 -1.61
N PRO A 91 1.95 -10.22 -2.84
CA PRO A 91 1.12 -10.26 -4.05
C PRO A 91 0.12 -11.43 -4.04
N LYS A 92 -1.06 -11.20 -4.62
CA LYS A 92 -2.22 -12.10 -4.69
C LYS A 92 -2.93 -12.37 -3.37
N LYS A 93 -2.51 -11.76 -2.26
CA LYS A 93 -3.27 -11.83 -1.00
C LYS A 93 -4.51 -10.94 -1.05
N ILE A 94 -5.60 -11.44 -0.47
CA ILE A 94 -6.82 -10.68 -0.25
C ILE A 94 -6.76 -10.06 1.12
N ILE A 95 -7.01 -8.76 1.18
CA ILE A 95 -6.98 -7.96 2.39
C ILE A 95 -8.34 -7.30 2.56
N ILE A 96 -8.86 -7.33 3.78
CA ILE A 96 -9.94 -6.44 4.20
C ILE A 96 -9.32 -5.29 4.98
N THR A 97 -9.56 -4.06 4.54
CA THR A 97 -9.08 -2.86 5.24
C THR A 97 -10.22 -1.89 5.52
N SER A 98 -10.20 -1.25 6.69
CA SER A 98 -11.17 -0.24 7.11
C SER A 98 -10.48 0.87 7.91
N LYS A 99 -11.17 1.99 8.13
CA LYS A 99 -10.61 3.19 8.80
C LYS A 99 -9.33 3.68 8.09
N TYR A 100 -9.38 3.73 6.76
CA TYR A 100 -8.29 4.21 5.91
C TYR A 100 -8.64 5.60 5.37
N TYR A 101 -7.64 6.36 4.97
CA TYR A 101 -7.86 7.63 4.26
C TYR A 101 -7.79 7.38 2.75
N ARG A 102 -8.73 7.96 1.99
CA ARG A 102 -8.74 7.89 0.53
C ARG A 102 -8.59 9.27 -0.06
N HIS A 103 -7.50 9.45 -0.82
CA HIS A 103 -7.23 10.66 -1.58
C HIS A 103 -7.08 10.28 -3.05
N THR A 104 -8.07 10.65 -3.88
CA THR A 104 -8.08 10.38 -5.32
C THR A 104 -7.91 8.88 -5.64
N ARG A 105 -6.69 8.43 -5.95
CA ARG A 105 -6.33 7.04 -6.28
C ARG A 105 -5.33 6.42 -5.30
N CYS A 106 -5.12 7.06 -4.15
CA CYS A 106 -4.21 6.63 -3.10
C CYS A 106 -5.01 6.30 -1.84
N LEU A 107 -4.76 5.12 -1.26
CA LEU A 107 -5.21 4.75 0.07
C LEU A 107 -4.07 4.97 1.07
N GLU A 108 -4.38 5.49 2.24
CA GLU A 108 -3.43 5.65 3.32
C GLU A 108 -3.87 4.82 4.52
N VAL A 109 -2.99 3.89 4.91
CA VAL A 109 -3.22 2.93 6.00
C VAL A 109 -2.24 3.24 7.11
N ASN A 110 -2.78 3.63 8.26
CA ASN A 110 -2.02 4.00 9.44
C ASN A 110 -2.27 3.01 10.59
N SER A 111 -1.80 3.36 11.79
CA SER A 111 -1.95 2.53 12.99
C SER A 111 -3.40 2.32 13.46
N ALA A 112 -4.31 3.23 13.12
CA ALA A 112 -5.74 3.12 13.44
C ALA A 112 -6.53 2.31 12.41
N SER A 113 -5.96 2.06 11.24
CA SER A 113 -6.57 1.29 10.18
C SER A 113 -6.58 -0.21 10.51
N LEU A 114 -7.65 -0.89 10.13
CA LEU A 114 -7.73 -2.35 10.20
C LEU A 114 -7.09 -2.97 8.95
N TRP A 115 -6.35 -4.07 9.11
CA TRP A 115 -5.75 -4.82 8.02
C TRP A 115 -5.82 -6.33 8.31
N LEU A 116 -6.77 -7.00 7.67
CA LEU A 116 -7.02 -8.43 7.85
C LEU A 116 -6.68 -9.19 6.56
N MET A 117 -5.76 -10.15 6.66
CA MET A 117 -5.43 -11.04 5.55
C MET A 117 -6.44 -12.19 5.51
N LEU A 118 -7.11 -12.37 4.37
CA LEU A 118 -7.97 -13.51 4.10
C LEU A 118 -7.19 -14.54 3.30
N ASP A 119 -7.01 -15.71 3.89
CA ASP A 119 -6.57 -16.89 3.15
C ASP A 119 -7.80 -17.52 2.49
N LEU A 120 -8.02 -17.17 1.21
CA LEU A 120 -8.96 -17.91 0.38
C LEU A 120 -8.40 -19.31 0.15
N THR A 121 -8.80 -20.28 0.97
CA THR A 121 -8.82 -21.65 0.48
C THR A 121 -9.87 -21.66 -0.62
N ASN A 122 -9.48 -21.90 -1.88
CA ASN A 122 -10.40 -22.15 -3.01
C ASN A 122 -11.16 -23.47 -2.77
N ARG A 123 -11.95 -23.52 -1.70
CA ARG A 123 -12.86 -24.63 -1.42
C ARG A 123 -14.16 -24.33 -2.17
N PRO A 124 -14.53 -25.18 -3.13
CA PRO A 124 -15.76 -25.00 -3.89
C PRO A 124 -16.98 -24.93 -2.96
N ILE A 125 -17.87 -23.95 -3.18
CA ILE A 125 -19.12 -23.81 -2.41
C ILE A 125 -19.98 -25.07 -2.52
N ASN A 126 -19.92 -25.79 -3.65
CA ASN A 126 -20.64 -27.04 -3.87
C ASN A 126 -20.21 -28.19 -2.93
N ARG A 127 -19.13 -28.02 -2.15
CA ARG A 127 -18.70 -28.99 -1.11
C ARG A 127 -19.19 -28.64 0.29
N LEU A 128 -19.83 -27.50 0.49
CA LEU A 128 -20.43 -27.14 1.79
C LEU A 128 -21.60 -28.06 2.17
N PRO A 129 -22.51 -28.46 1.25
CA PRO A 129 -23.63 -29.34 1.58
C PRO A 129 -23.20 -30.75 2.05
N THR A 130 -21.98 -31.18 1.71
CA THR A 130 -21.44 -32.49 2.11
C THR A 130 -20.69 -32.46 3.44
N GLN A 131 -20.57 -31.30 4.09
CA GLN A 131 -19.88 -31.19 5.39
C GLN A 131 -20.79 -31.62 6.54
N PRO A 132 -20.22 -32.14 7.64
CA PRO A 132 -20.97 -32.39 8.87
C PRO A 132 -21.66 -31.12 9.40
N PRO A 133 -22.87 -31.23 9.98
CA PRO A 133 -23.51 -30.11 10.68
C PRO A 133 -22.60 -29.52 11.76
N GLY A 134 -22.63 -28.20 11.92
CA GLY A 134 -21.77 -27.47 12.85
C GLY A 134 -20.35 -27.15 12.33
N THR A 135 -20.03 -27.50 11.08
CA THR A 135 -18.75 -27.11 10.46
C THR A 135 -18.66 -25.60 10.30
N ILE A 136 -17.63 -24.99 10.90
CA ILE A 136 -17.31 -23.56 10.72
C ILE A 136 -16.57 -23.40 9.39
N VAL A 137 -17.05 -22.49 8.54
CA VAL A 137 -16.50 -22.22 7.22
C VAL A 137 -16.05 -20.77 7.12
N ASN A 138 -14.81 -20.56 6.68
CA ASN A 138 -14.28 -19.24 6.34
C ASN A 138 -14.08 -19.15 4.83
N GLY A 139 -14.56 -18.09 4.19
CA GLY A 139 -14.39 -17.89 2.74
C GLY A 139 -15.01 -16.58 2.25
N LEU A 140 -14.65 -16.17 1.04
CA LEU A 140 -15.27 -15.06 0.32
C LEU A 140 -16.33 -15.63 -0.63
N ILE A 141 -17.55 -15.11 -0.54
CA ILE A 141 -18.68 -15.52 -1.37
C ILE A 141 -19.26 -14.28 -2.01
N VAL A 142 -19.51 -14.33 -3.32
CA VAL A 142 -20.26 -13.29 -4.02
C VAL A 142 -21.73 -13.43 -3.65
N LEU A 143 -22.30 -12.40 -3.05
CA LEU A 143 -23.73 -12.35 -2.73
C LEU A 143 -24.52 -12.03 -4.00
N GLN A 144 -25.31 -12.98 -4.49
CA GLN A 144 -26.14 -12.78 -5.69
C GLN A 144 -27.50 -12.15 -5.34
N LYS A 145 -28.05 -12.45 -4.16
CA LYS A 145 -29.35 -11.94 -3.72
C LYS A 145 -29.38 -11.77 -2.21
N VAL A 146 -29.94 -10.67 -1.75
CA VAL A 146 -30.17 -10.34 -0.34
C VAL A 146 -31.67 -10.21 -0.12
N TYR A 147 -32.16 -10.77 0.97
CA TYR A 147 -33.54 -10.62 1.42
C TYR A 147 -33.53 -10.19 2.88
N GLU A 148 -34.39 -9.26 3.23
CA GLU A 148 -34.71 -8.96 4.62
C GLU A 148 -35.93 -9.81 5.01
N ALA A 149 -35.78 -10.60 6.07
CA ALA A 149 -36.90 -11.29 6.70
C ALA A 149 -37.15 -10.62 8.04
N GLU A 150 -38.41 -10.31 8.34
CA GLU A 150 -38.77 -9.87 9.68
C GLU A 150 -38.55 -11.03 10.65
N ASP A 151 -37.96 -10.72 11.80
CA ASP A 151 -37.66 -11.69 12.84
C ASP A 151 -38.99 -12.20 13.40
N THR A 152 -39.43 -13.37 12.92
CA THR A 152 -40.60 -14.05 13.46
C THR A 152 -40.17 -14.68 14.78
N GLY A 153 -40.17 -13.87 15.83
CA GLY A 153 -39.96 -14.33 17.19
C GLY A 153 -41.01 -15.38 17.56
N TYR A 154 -40.59 -16.64 17.53
CA TYR A 154 -41.30 -17.77 18.13
C TYR A 154 -40.52 -18.24 19.36
#